data_AF-A0AAD5IUX9-F1
#
_entry.id   AF-A0AAD5IUX9-F1
#
_cell.length_a   1.000
_cell.length_b   1.000
_cell.length_c   1.000
_cell.angle_alpha   90.00
_cell.angle_beta   90.00
_cell.angle_gamma   90.00
#
_symmetry.space_group_name_H-M   'P 1'
#
loop_
_entity.id
_entity.type
_entity.pdbx_description
1 polymer ?
#
loop_
_entity_poly.entity_id
_entity_poly.type
_entity_poly.pdbx_seq_one_letter_code
_entity_poly.pdbx_strand_id
1 'polypeptide(L)'
;MSTSIEQEMVLPENEVENIELLSSIENAHGGVTVEMKEPMDSKLFASKLGTSLSYWIQQKKRGVWIKLPIEFSNLVEPAVKEGFLYHHAESDYLMLVKWILETSDTLPANASHRVGIGAFVMNDKGEVLVVKEKNGIFKDTGVWKLPTGTVDEGEDIWAAAIREVKEETGVDTEFVEILSFRYEIFVVTDSVTI
;
A
#
# COMPACT_ATOMS: atom_id res chain seq x y z
N MET A 1 -73.25 7.57 -25.14
CA MET A 1 -71.94 7.49 -25.82
C MET A 1 -71.25 8.81 -25.63
N SER A 2 -70.14 8.84 -24.89
CA SER A 2 -69.08 9.85 -24.92
C SER A 2 -68.03 9.38 -23.92
N THR A 3 -67.07 8.62 -24.43
CA THR A 3 -65.84 8.20 -23.76
C THR A 3 -64.86 9.35 -23.80
N SER A 4 -64.47 9.87 -22.64
CA SER A 4 -63.37 10.84 -22.52
C SER A 4 -62.12 10.12 -22.05
N ILE A 5 -61.07 10.29 -22.86
CA ILE A 5 -59.80 9.58 -22.88
C ILE A 5 -58.94 10.04 -21.71
N GLU A 6 -58.42 9.08 -20.92
CA GLU A 6 -57.33 9.30 -19.97
C GLU A 6 -56.06 9.64 -20.76
N GLN A 7 -55.49 10.81 -20.49
CA GLN A 7 -54.27 11.28 -21.13
C GLN A 7 -53.09 10.84 -20.24
N GLU A 8 -52.49 9.70 -20.59
CA GLU A 8 -51.28 9.17 -19.96
C GLU A 8 -50.11 10.14 -20.23
N MET A 9 -49.61 10.80 -19.18
CA MET A 9 -48.37 11.58 -19.23
C MET A 9 -47.19 10.61 -19.27
N VAL A 10 -46.71 10.31 -20.47
CA VAL A 10 -45.43 9.65 -20.68
C VAL A 10 -44.33 10.66 -20.36
N LEU A 11 -43.69 10.49 -19.19
CA LEU A 11 -42.45 11.18 -18.86
C LEU A 11 -41.37 10.69 -19.85
N PRO A 12 -40.57 11.60 -20.46
CA PRO A 12 -39.54 11.18 -21.38
C PRO A 12 -38.51 10.31 -20.63
N GLU A 13 -38.26 9.12 -21.17
CA GLU A 13 -37.15 8.27 -20.77
C GLU A 13 -35.87 9.10 -20.89
N ASN A 14 -35.22 9.36 -19.75
CA ASN A 14 -33.94 10.07 -19.73
C ASN A 14 -32.95 9.28 -20.57
N GLU A 15 -32.49 9.92 -21.64
CA GLU A 15 -31.31 9.53 -22.41
C GLU A 15 -30.15 9.34 -21.43
N VAL A 16 -29.79 8.10 -21.17
CA VAL A 16 -28.57 7.79 -20.42
C VAL A 16 -27.42 8.10 -21.37
N GLU A 17 -26.88 9.32 -21.29
CA GLU A 17 -25.56 9.62 -21.83
C GLU A 17 -24.61 8.51 -21.37
N ASN A 18 -23.92 7.89 -22.32
CA ASN A 18 -23.03 6.77 -22.05
C ASN A 18 -21.83 7.30 -21.23
N ILE A 19 -21.96 7.30 -19.91
CA ILE A 19 -20.96 7.89 -19.01
C ILE A 19 -19.67 7.04 -19.12
N GLU A 20 -18.62 7.61 -19.73
CA GLU A 20 -17.32 6.95 -19.82
C GLU A 20 -16.61 6.96 -18.46
N LEU A 21 -16.95 5.98 -17.62
CA LEU A 21 -16.37 5.77 -16.30
C LEU A 21 -15.06 4.97 -16.37
N LEU A 22 -14.19 5.16 -15.38
CA LEU A 22 -13.07 4.26 -15.11
C LEU A 22 -13.60 2.93 -14.57
N SER A 23 -13.06 1.83 -15.09
CA SER A 23 -13.32 0.50 -14.54
C SER A 23 -12.83 0.43 -13.09
N SER A 24 -13.70 -0.03 -12.19
CA SER A 24 -13.41 -0.06 -10.75
C SER A 24 -14.01 -1.27 -10.08
N ILE A 25 -13.39 -1.68 -8.97
CA ILE A 25 -13.83 -2.78 -8.11
C ILE A 25 -14.17 -2.20 -6.74
N GLU A 26 -15.35 -2.51 -6.23
CA GLU A 26 -15.75 -2.10 -4.88
C GLU A 26 -15.12 -3.03 -3.82
N ASN A 27 -14.62 -2.43 -2.74
CA ASN A 27 -14.10 -3.19 -1.60
C ASN A 27 -15.14 -3.32 -0.48
N ALA A 28 -14.89 -4.22 0.48
CA ALA A 28 -15.80 -4.51 1.59
C ALA A 28 -16.07 -3.32 2.54
N HIS A 29 -15.31 -2.23 2.41
CA HIS A 29 -15.40 -1.04 3.24
C HIS A 29 -16.11 0.13 2.55
N GLY A 30 -16.75 -0.10 1.40
CA GLY A 30 -17.47 0.93 0.63
C GLY A 30 -16.53 1.91 -0.10
N GLY A 31 -15.27 1.53 -0.31
CA GLY A 31 -14.34 2.20 -1.20
C GLY A 31 -14.31 1.55 -2.58
N VAL A 32 -13.60 2.18 -3.52
CA VAL A 32 -13.42 1.69 -4.89
C VAL A 32 -11.95 1.68 -5.26
N THR A 33 -11.54 0.69 -6.05
CA THR A 33 -10.18 0.57 -6.56
C THR A 33 -10.20 0.57 -8.09
N VAL A 34 -9.45 1.47 -8.69
CA VAL A 34 -9.16 1.52 -10.12
C VAL A 34 -7.78 0.91 -10.34
N GLU A 35 -7.69 -0.07 -11.22
CA GLU A 35 -6.42 -0.62 -11.69
C GLU A 35 -6.24 -0.25 -13.15
N MET A 36 -5.23 0.56 -13.45
CA MET A 36 -4.92 0.93 -14.83
C MET A 36 -4.23 -0.25 -15.52
N LYS A 37 -4.84 -0.75 -16.60
CA LYS A 37 -4.37 -1.92 -17.36
C LYS A 37 -3.91 -1.60 -18.77
N GLU A 38 -4.39 -0.48 -19.32
CA GLU A 38 -4.12 -0.06 -20.69
C GLU A 38 -3.58 1.36 -20.71
N PRO A 39 -2.67 1.69 -21.66
CA PRO A 39 -2.17 3.04 -21.84
C PRO A 39 -3.32 4.03 -22.08
N MET A 40 -3.25 5.20 -21.46
CA MET A 40 -4.26 6.25 -21.63
C MET A 40 -3.59 7.62 -21.74
N ASP A 41 -4.13 8.48 -22.61
CA ASP A 41 -3.75 9.88 -22.66
C ASP A 41 -4.14 10.60 -21.35
N SER A 42 -3.28 11.47 -20.86
CA SER A 42 -3.45 12.15 -19.57
C SER A 42 -4.69 13.06 -19.53
N LYS A 43 -5.10 13.67 -20.66
CA LYS A 43 -6.30 14.52 -20.70
C LYS A 43 -7.56 13.67 -20.70
N LEU A 44 -7.57 12.57 -21.47
CA LEU A 44 -8.65 11.61 -21.46
C LEU A 44 -8.85 11.02 -20.05
N PHE A 45 -7.75 10.62 -19.41
CA PHE A 45 -7.78 10.13 -18.04
C PHE A 45 -8.34 11.15 -17.05
N ALA A 46 -7.90 12.41 -17.10
CA ALA A 46 -8.43 13.46 -16.24
C ALA A 46 -9.94 13.64 -16.38
N SER A 47 -10.45 13.65 -17.63
CA SER A 47 -11.89 13.74 -17.91
C SER A 47 -12.67 12.55 -17.33
N LYS A 48 -12.19 11.33 -17.56
CA LYS A 48 -12.81 10.10 -17.02
C LYS A 48 -12.74 10.06 -15.50
N LEU A 49 -11.63 10.48 -14.90
CA LEU A 49 -11.44 10.52 -13.46
C LEU A 49 -12.41 11.51 -12.80
N GLY A 50 -12.53 12.74 -13.32
CA GLY A 50 -13.49 13.73 -12.80
C GLY A 50 -14.94 13.26 -12.88
N THR A 51 -15.32 12.63 -14.00
CA THR A 51 -16.65 12.04 -14.19
C THR A 51 -16.88 10.87 -13.21
N SER A 52 -15.87 10.01 -13.02
CA SER A 52 -15.95 8.87 -12.11
C SER A 52 -16.02 9.29 -10.65
N LEU A 53 -15.28 10.31 -10.25
CA LEU A 53 -15.36 10.89 -8.90
C LEU A 53 -16.77 11.40 -8.60
N SER A 54 -17.35 12.14 -9.54
CA SER A 54 -18.73 12.65 -9.40
C SER A 54 -19.73 11.52 -9.22
N TYR A 55 -19.59 10.45 -10.01
CA TYR A 55 -20.40 9.25 -9.89
C TYR A 55 -20.22 8.55 -8.52
N TRP A 56 -18.99 8.33 -8.06
CA TRP A 56 -18.71 7.68 -6.79
C TRP A 56 -19.17 8.50 -5.57
N ILE A 57 -19.11 9.82 -5.64
CA ILE A 57 -19.65 10.72 -4.60
C ILE A 57 -21.17 10.54 -4.48
N GLN A 58 -21.90 10.48 -5.59
CA GLN A 58 -23.36 10.23 -5.58
C GLN A 58 -23.69 8.85 -5.01
N GLN A 59 -22.85 7.86 -5.26
CA GLN A 59 -22.95 6.52 -4.68
C GLN A 59 -22.48 6.44 -3.22
N LYS A 60 -22.09 7.57 -2.60
CA LYS A 60 -21.58 7.67 -1.23
C LYS A 60 -20.40 6.73 -0.97
N LYS A 61 -19.55 6.52 -1.97
CA LYS A 61 -18.29 5.80 -1.79
C LYS A 61 -17.36 6.60 -0.88
N ARG A 62 -16.47 5.89 -0.18
CA ARG A 62 -15.59 6.46 0.84
C ARG A 62 -14.22 6.83 0.28
N GLY A 63 -13.33 5.84 0.15
CA GLY A 63 -11.99 6.00 -0.39
C GLY A 63 -11.91 5.50 -1.83
N VAL A 64 -11.25 6.26 -2.69
CA VAL A 64 -10.90 5.89 -4.05
C VAL A 64 -9.41 5.57 -4.09
N TRP A 65 -9.07 4.40 -4.59
CA TRP A 65 -7.70 3.93 -4.76
C TRP A 65 -7.38 3.83 -6.24
N ILE A 66 -6.19 4.25 -6.64
CA ILE A 66 -5.71 4.10 -8.02
C ILE A 66 -4.37 3.38 -7.97
N LYS A 67 -4.34 2.16 -8.51
CA LYS A 67 -3.11 1.42 -8.78
C LYS A 67 -2.62 1.81 -10.18
N LEU A 68 -1.47 2.49 -10.24
CA LEU A 68 -0.81 2.92 -11.47
C LEU A 68 0.48 2.13 -11.68
N PRO A 69 0.52 1.15 -12.59
CA PRO A 69 1.77 0.59 -13.09
C PRO A 69 2.76 1.69 -13.53
N ILE A 70 4.05 1.44 -13.36
CA ILE A 70 5.14 2.40 -13.65
C ILE A 70 5.12 2.91 -15.11
N GLU A 71 4.65 2.06 -16.03
CA GLU A 71 4.48 2.38 -17.45
C GLU A 71 3.44 3.48 -17.70
N PHE A 72 2.51 3.71 -16.76
CA PHE A 72 1.45 4.73 -16.83
C PHE A 72 1.74 5.93 -15.92
N SER A 73 3.03 6.21 -15.67
CA SER A 73 3.48 7.36 -14.87
C SER A 73 2.97 8.71 -15.40
N ASN A 74 2.61 8.80 -16.69
CA ASN A 74 1.97 9.99 -17.28
C ASN A 74 0.59 10.33 -16.66
N LEU A 75 -0.01 9.41 -15.90
CA LEU A 75 -1.30 9.57 -15.22
C LEU A 75 -1.17 10.05 -13.77
N VAL A 76 0.05 10.16 -13.23
CA VAL A 76 0.28 10.58 -11.85
C VAL A 76 -0.11 12.05 -11.65
N GLU A 77 0.40 12.95 -12.49
CA GLU A 77 0.09 14.39 -12.41
C GLU A 77 -1.42 14.69 -12.47
N PRO A 78 -2.20 14.17 -13.44
CA PRO A 78 -3.64 14.43 -13.46
C PRO A 78 -4.37 13.85 -12.24
N ALA A 79 -3.97 12.70 -11.70
CA ALA A 79 -4.55 12.16 -10.47
C ALA A 79 -4.28 13.10 -9.26
N VAL A 80 -3.04 13.57 -9.11
CA VAL A 80 -2.67 14.50 -8.03
C VAL A 80 -3.43 15.83 -8.15
N LYS A 81 -3.65 16.34 -9.37
CA LYS A 81 -4.48 17.55 -9.61
C LYS A 81 -5.93 17.36 -9.18
N GLU A 82 -6.46 16.14 -9.29
CA GLU A 82 -7.78 15.77 -8.75
C GLU A 82 -7.75 15.51 -7.24
N GLY A 83 -6.65 15.80 -6.54
CA GLY A 83 -6.55 15.72 -5.08
C GLY A 83 -6.23 14.33 -4.54
N PHE A 84 -5.69 13.43 -5.36
CA PHE A 84 -5.13 12.18 -4.87
C PHE A 84 -3.78 12.40 -4.20
N LEU A 85 -3.53 11.62 -3.14
CA LEU A 85 -2.26 11.58 -2.42
C LEU A 85 -1.55 10.25 -2.69
N TYR A 86 -0.23 10.25 -2.56
CA TYR A 86 0.54 8.99 -2.57
C TYR A 86 0.27 8.22 -1.28
N HIS A 87 0.01 6.93 -1.40
CA HIS A 87 -0.09 6.03 -0.26
C HIS A 87 1.17 5.17 -0.15
N HIS A 88 1.44 4.31 -1.13
CA HIS A 88 2.67 3.50 -1.16
C HIS A 88 3.10 3.28 -2.61
N ALA A 89 4.33 2.81 -2.80
CA ALA A 89 4.85 2.43 -4.09
C ALA A 89 5.63 1.12 -3.95
N GLU A 90 5.43 0.25 -4.93
CA GLU A 90 6.31 -0.88 -5.18
C GLU A 90 7.25 -0.56 -6.34
N SER A 91 8.17 -1.47 -6.62
CA SER A 91 9.12 -1.29 -7.73
C SER A 91 8.44 -1.12 -9.10
N ASP A 92 7.22 -1.61 -9.28
CA ASP A 92 6.50 -1.66 -10.55
C ASP A 92 5.17 -0.87 -10.55
N TYR A 93 4.71 -0.30 -9.43
CA TYR A 93 3.52 0.54 -9.39
C TYR A 93 3.50 1.58 -8.27
N LEU A 94 2.70 2.64 -8.47
CA LEU A 94 2.34 3.63 -7.46
C LEU A 94 0.87 3.45 -7.05
N MET A 95 0.59 3.42 -5.75
CA MET A 95 -0.77 3.47 -5.22
C MET A 95 -1.10 4.89 -4.76
N LEU A 96 -2.14 5.45 -5.36
CA LEU A 96 -2.71 6.73 -4.93
C LEU A 96 -4.06 6.54 -4.24
N VAL A 97 -4.40 7.45 -3.35
CA VAL A 97 -5.65 7.40 -2.61
C VAL A 97 -6.29 8.78 -2.45
N LYS A 98 -7.62 8.82 -2.43
CA LYS A 98 -8.41 10.01 -2.09
C LYS A 98 -9.64 9.62 -1.28
N TRP A 99 -9.86 10.28 -0.15
CA TRP A 99 -11.13 10.22 0.57
C TRP A 99 -12.12 11.22 -0.05
N ILE A 100 -13.31 10.75 -0.43
CA ILE A 100 -14.28 11.55 -1.20
C ILE A 100 -15.62 11.76 -0.47
N LEU A 101 -15.82 11.12 0.69
CA LEU A 101 -17.02 11.30 1.51
C LEU A 101 -16.80 12.42 2.54
N GLU A 102 -17.81 13.28 2.76
CA GLU A 102 -17.79 14.35 3.78
C GLU A 102 -17.90 13.81 5.23
N THR A 103 -16.99 12.90 5.57
CA THR A 103 -16.83 12.30 6.89
C THR A 103 -15.35 12.33 7.25
N SER A 104 -15.00 12.08 8.51
CA SER A 104 -13.61 11.93 8.91
C SER A 104 -12.92 10.87 8.05
N ASP A 105 -11.74 11.21 7.54
CA ASP A 105 -10.91 10.30 6.78
C ASP A 105 -10.46 9.13 7.68
N THR A 106 -10.80 7.91 7.30
CA THR A 106 -10.39 6.69 7.99
C THR A 106 -9.46 5.83 7.16
N LEU A 107 -8.83 6.40 6.12
CA LEU A 107 -7.81 5.70 5.37
C LEU A 107 -6.63 5.39 6.28
N PRO A 108 -6.12 4.14 6.26
CA PRO A 108 -4.90 3.83 6.97
C PRO A 108 -3.75 4.67 6.40
N ALA A 109 -2.85 5.11 7.28
CA ALA A 109 -1.58 5.63 6.82
C ALA A 109 -0.76 4.50 6.18
N ASN A 110 0.19 4.88 5.32
CA ASN A 110 1.08 3.92 4.70
C ASN A 110 1.99 3.23 5.73
N ALA A 111 2.44 2.01 5.40
CA ALA A 111 3.38 1.27 6.23
C ALA A 111 4.65 2.10 6.41
N SER A 112 4.95 2.47 7.67
CA SER A 112 6.05 3.38 8.02
C SER A 112 7.16 2.70 8.82
N HIS A 113 6.93 1.46 9.28
CA HIS A 113 7.86 0.73 10.13
C HIS A 113 8.70 -0.24 9.31
N ARG A 114 10.01 -0.23 9.55
CA ARG A 114 10.87 -1.36 9.20
C ARG A 114 10.83 -2.36 10.35
N VAL A 115 10.51 -3.61 10.04
CA VAL A 115 10.54 -4.69 11.01
C VAL A 115 11.89 -5.39 10.91
N GLY A 116 12.56 -5.55 12.04
CA GLY A 116 13.82 -6.28 12.14
C GLY A 116 13.72 -7.32 13.24
N ILE A 117 14.55 -8.36 13.12
CA ILE A 117 14.66 -9.44 14.10
C ILE A 117 16.06 -9.50 14.69
N GLY A 118 16.13 -10.10 15.87
CA GLY A 118 17.37 -10.57 16.47
C GLY A 118 17.16 -11.99 16.98
N ALA A 119 18.01 -12.92 16.59
CA ALA A 119 17.85 -14.33 16.92
C ALA A 119 18.69 -14.69 18.14
N PHE A 120 18.04 -15.08 19.23
CA PHE A 120 18.70 -15.68 20.38
C PHE A 120 18.69 -17.20 20.22
N VAL A 121 19.79 -17.76 19.72
CA VAL A 121 19.90 -19.20 19.46
C VAL A 121 20.81 -19.82 20.51
N MET A 122 20.30 -20.84 21.21
CA MET A 122 21.01 -21.51 22.29
C MET A 122 21.05 -23.02 22.01
N ASN A 123 22.18 -23.66 22.27
CA ASN A 123 22.32 -25.12 22.19
C ASN A 123 22.02 -25.81 23.53
N ASP A 124 22.02 -27.15 23.53
CA ASP A 124 21.76 -27.96 24.74
C ASP A 124 22.77 -27.77 25.89
N LYS A 125 23.92 -27.13 25.61
CA LYS A 125 24.95 -26.82 26.60
C LYS A 125 24.77 -25.43 27.22
N GLY A 126 23.77 -24.66 26.78
CA GLY A 126 23.56 -23.28 27.20
C GLY A 126 24.51 -22.27 26.54
N GLU A 127 25.17 -22.64 25.44
CA GLU A 127 26.01 -21.73 24.66
C GLU A 127 25.15 -20.99 23.63
N VAL A 128 25.44 -19.70 23.40
CA VAL A 128 24.67 -18.83 22.50
C VAL A 128 25.42 -18.61 21.19
N LEU A 129 24.71 -18.70 20.06
CA LEU A 129 25.24 -18.38 18.74
C LEU A 129 25.40 -16.86 18.59
N VAL A 130 26.58 -16.44 18.17
CA VAL A 130 26.92 -15.04 17.91
C VAL A 130 27.68 -14.90 16.60
N VAL A 131 27.54 -13.73 15.99
CA VAL A 131 28.21 -13.37 14.74
C VAL A 131 29.08 -12.12 14.92
N LYS A 132 30.03 -11.96 14.02
CA LYS A 132 30.87 -10.77 13.91
C LYS A 132 30.83 -10.26 12.48
N GLU A 133 30.51 -8.99 12.30
CA GLU A 133 30.42 -8.36 11.00
C GLU A 133 31.79 -8.34 10.30
N LYS A 134 31.83 -8.79 9.04
CA LYS A 134 33.03 -8.68 8.19
C LYS A 134 33.17 -7.29 7.55
N ASN A 135 32.06 -6.59 7.38
CA ASN A 135 31.93 -5.27 6.76
C ASN A 135 30.87 -4.45 7.54
N GLY A 136 30.99 -3.12 7.58
CA GLY A 136 30.07 -2.24 8.31
C GLY A 136 30.75 -1.46 9.43
N ILE A 137 29.94 -0.76 10.24
CA ILE A 137 30.41 0.12 11.32
C ILE A 137 31.14 -0.68 12.40
N PHE A 138 30.77 -1.95 12.61
CA PHE A 138 31.37 -2.80 13.63
C PHE A 138 32.54 -3.66 13.13
N LYS A 139 32.98 -3.48 11.88
CA LYS A 139 34.16 -4.17 11.36
C LYS A 139 35.38 -3.89 12.26
N ASP A 140 36.14 -4.93 12.58
CA ASP A 140 37.36 -4.89 13.41
C ASP A 140 37.20 -4.37 14.85
N THR A 141 35.97 -4.08 15.30
CA THR A 141 35.70 -3.63 16.68
C THR A 141 35.82 -4.74 17.72
N GLY A 142 35.82 -6.01 17.29
CA GLY A 142 35.82 -7.17 18.20
C GLY A 142 34.47 -7.48 18.84
N VAL A 143 33.42 -6.72 18.51
CA VAL A 143 32.07 -6.92 19.05
C VAL A 143 31.43 -8.16 18.45
N TRP A 144 30.87 -9.00 19.33
CA TRP A 144 30.00 -10.11 18.98
C TRP A 144 28.55 -9.67 19.19
N LYS A 145 27.68 -9.97 18.21
CA LYS A 145 26.25 -9.69 18.27
C LYS A 145 25.44 -10.95 18.00
N LEU A 146 24.15 -10.91 18.34
CA LEU A 146 23.20 -11.90 17.87
C LEU A 146 23.06 -11.80 16.34
N PRO A 147 22.72 -12.89 15.64
CA PRO A 147 22.25 -12.80 14.27
C PRO A 147 21.05 -11.86 14.17
N THR A 148 21.04 -10.98 13.17
CA THR A 148 20.01 -9.93 13.02
C THR A 148 19.73 -9.68 11.56
N GLY A 149 18.49 -9.39 11.21
CA GLY A 149 18.16 -8.99 9.84
C GLY A 149 16.79 -8.32 9.74
N THR A 150 16.37 -8.04 8.51
CA THR A 150 15.08 -7.42 8.23
C THR A 150 14.06 -8.47 7.86
N VAL A 151 12.80 -8.23 8.23
CA VAL A 151 11.68 -9.04 7.76
C VAL A 151 11.27 -8.51 6.40
N ASP A 152 11.19 -9.39 5.41
CA ASP A 152 10.76 -9.02 4.06
C ASP A 152 9.24 -8.79 4.00
N GLU A 153 8.78 -8.08 2.97
CA GLU A 153 7.34 -7.86 2.78
C GLU A 153 6.60 -9.19 2.58
N GLY A 154 5.54 -9.40 3.35
CA GLY A 154 4.76 -10.64 3.33
C GLY A 154 5.43 -11.82 4.03
N GLU A 155 6.61 -11.63 4.63
CA GLU A 155 7.32 -12.65 5.39
C GLU A 155 6.86 -12.67 6.86
N ASP A 156 6.67 -13.87 7.41
CA ASP A 156 6.40 -14.02 8.84
C ASP A 156 7.67 -13.75 9.67
N ILE A 157 7.51 -13.09 10.83
CA ILE A 157 8.62 -12.76 11.75
C ILE A 157 9.47 -13.98 12.12
N TRP A 158 8.82 -15.13 12.37
CA TRP A 158 9.50 -16.36 12.75
C TRP A 158 10.28 -16.98 11.57
N ALA A 159 9.75 -16.85 10.35
CA ALA A 159 10.40 -17.33 9.13
C ALA A 159 11.65 -16.50 8.83
N ALA A 160 11.55 -15.18 8.95
CA ALA A 160 12.68 -14.26 8.83
C ALA A 160 13.79 -14.60 9.82
N ALA A 161 13.44 -14.89 11.09
CA ALA A 161 14.44 -15.25 12.10
C ALA A 161 15.22 -16.54 11.74
N ILE A 162 14.55 -17.56 11.20
CA ILE A 162 15.19 -18.79 10.75
C ILE A 162 16.07 -18.54 9.52
N ARG A 163 15.54 -17.80 8.53
CA ARG A 163 16.26 -17.44 7.29
C ARG A 163 17.54 -16.67 7.59
N GLU A 164 17.47 -15.62 8.40
CA GLU A 164 18.62 -14.76 8.72
C GLU A 164 19.72 -15.53 9.46
N VAL A 165 19.37 -16.41 10.41
CA VAL A 165 20.36 -17.28 11.06
C VAL A 165 21.04 -18.18 10.04
N LYS A 166 20.26 -18.77 9.13
CA LYS A 166 20.79 -19.67 8.10
C LYS A 166 21.71 -18.92 7.14
N GLU A 167 21.37 -17.72 6.71
CA GLU A 167 22.15 -16.90 5.79
C GLU A 167 23.48 -16.43 6.42
N GLU A 168 23.44 -15.97 7.67
CA GLU A 168 24.65 -15.44 8.33
C GLU A 168 25.60 -16.53 8.83
N THR A 169 25.06 -17.69 9.23
CA THR A 169 25.83 -18.71 9.98
C THR A 169 25.85 -20.09 9.34
N GLY A 170 24.92 -20.39 8.43
CA GLY A 170 24.72 -21.72 7.85
C GLY A 170 24.00 -22.72 8.76
N VAL A 171 23.64 -22.33 9.99
CA VAL A 171 22.98 -23.20 10.98
C VAL A 171 21.47 -23.25 10.74
N ASP A 172 20.90 -24.45 10.76
CA ASP A 172 19.45 -24.66 10.75
C ASP A 172 18.89 -24.54 12.17
N THR A 173 17.77 -23.84 12.32
CA THR A 173 17.13 -23.57 13.61
C THR A 173 15.62 -23.79 13.54
N GLU A 174 15.02 -23.94 14.71
CA GLU A 174 13.56 -23.96 14.89
C GLU A 174 13.16 -22.74 15.72
N PHE A 175 12.09 -22.07 15.32
CA PHE A 175 11.52 -20.97 16.09
C PHE A 175 10.77 -21.52 17.30
N VAL A 176 11.01 -20.91 18.48
CA VAL A 176 10.33 -21.29 19.72
C VAL A 176 9.31 -20.23 20.14
N GLU A 177 9.78 -19.02 20.43
CA GLU A 177 8.94 -17.93 20.92
C GLU A 177 9.56 -16.54 20.70
N ILE A 178 8.72 -15.50 20.83
CA ILE A 178 9.18 -14.10 20.89
C ILE A 178 9.45 -13.76 22.35
N LEU A 179 10.70 -13.48 22.69
CA LEU A 179 11.09 -13.06 24.05
C LEU A 179 10.77 -11.58 24.32
N SER A 180 10.93 -10.72 23.32
CA SER A 180 10.72 -9.27 23.45
C SER A 180 10.58 -8.61 22.08
N PHE A 181 9.98 -7.42 22.06
CA PHE A 181 9.96 -6.50 20.92
C PHE A 181 10.28 -5.09 21.40
N ARG A 182 10.87 -4.28 20.53
CA ARG A 182 11.17 -2.87 20.81
C ARG A 182 10.71 -1.99 19.66
N TYR A 183 10.27 -0.78 19.98
CA TYR A 183 10.00 0.27 19.01
C TYR A 183 11.01 1.39 19.18
N GLU A 184 11.65 1.79 18.09
CA GLU A 184 12.66 2.84 18.05
C GLU A 184 12.31 3.86 16.97
N ILE A 185 12.37 5.15 17.33
CA ILE A 185 12.14 6.25 16.39
C ILE A 185 13.50 6.76 15.94
N PHE A 186 13.86 6.48 14.69
CA PHE A 186 15.01 7.10 14.06
C PHE A 186 14.59 8.46 13.52
N VAL A 187 15.01 9.53 14.21
CA VAL A 187 14.85 10.89 13.69
C VAL A 187 15.92 11.09 12.62
N VAL A 188 15.55 10.93 11.36
CA VAL A 188 16.39 11.36 10.24
C VAL A 188 16.36 12.88 10.24
N THR A 189 17.45 13.50 10.66
CA THR A 189 17.64 14.93 10.43
C THR A 189 17.97 15.11 8.95
N ASP A 190 17.13 15.84 8.22
CA ASP A 190 17.38 16.25 6.83
C ASP A 190 18.60 17.19 6.79
N SER A 191 19.79 16.60 6.84
CA SER A 191 21.06 17.28 6.57
C SER A 191 21.58 16.76 5.25
N VAL A 192 20.87 17.08 4.17
CA VAL A 192 21.41 16.96 2.83
C VAL A 192 22.34 18.17 2.63
N THR A 193 23.61 18.01 3.02
CA THR A 193 24.66 18.90 2.54
C THR A 193 24.98 18.46 1.12
N ILE A 194 24.56 19.26 0.13
CA ILE A 194 24.97 19.16 -1.28
C ILE A 194 26.42 19.60 -1.40
#